data_AF-A0A9D9V613-F1
#
_entry.id   AF-A0A9D9V613-F1
#
_cell.length_a   1.000
_cell.length_b   1.000
_cell.length_c   1.000
_cell.angle_alpha   90.00
_cell.angle_beta   90.00
_cell.angle_gamma   90.00
#
_symmetry.space_group_name_H-M   'P 1'
#
loop_
_entity.id
_entity.type
_entity.pdbx_description
1 polymer ?
#
loop_
_entity_poly.entity_id
_entity_poly.type
_entity_poly.pdbx_seq_one_letter_code
_entity_poly.pdbx_strand_id
1 'polypeptide(L)'
;MQISDERIQEMKTLLEKEHGREFSWKEATDTAYNLAGFAEIVYESWQEERRRKRKLEENPKGFVLDGVGYSCFICGYSTQKDENWYDKWGIKCTICQDSVNRKEIPPSLAKNKESWYSKYDLESSFNLKSPTLRAWVKRGILKARTVTYKGKGVYTQIFLIRDNKDMLPPKDMVKGHSVKEDRGDGKNWYSMHPWYHFVDPREHLKGYKILDYLKFTEGERKE
;
A
#
# COMPACT_ATOMS: atom_id res chain seq x y z
N MET A 1 31.67 5.92 2.95
CA MET A 1 32.13 7.32 3.17
C MET A 1 32.75 7.42 4.56
N GLN A 2 33.91 8.06 4.71
CA GLN A 2 34.52 8.32 6.03
C GLN A 2 34.20 9.76 6.45
N ILE A 3 33.59 9.95 7.61
CA ILE A 3 33.23 11.28 8.14
C ILE A 3 34.39 11.77 9.01
N SER A 4 34.80 13.04 8.84
CA SER A 4 35.88 13.63 9.63
C SER A 4 35.43 13.98 11.05
N ASP A 5 36.37 14.03 11.98
CA ASP A 5 36.12 14.44 13.37
C ASP A 5 35.51 15.85 13.46
N GLU A 6 35.94 16.78 12.60
CA GLU A 6 35.35 18.13 12.51
C GLU A 6 33.84 18.09 12.24
N ARG A 7 33.38 17.18 11.37
CA ARG A 7 31.96 17.03 11.03
C ARG A 7 31.19 16.29 12.12
N ILE A 8 31.83 15.37 12.83
CA ILE A 8 31.25 14.73 14.02
C ILE A 8 31.06 15.76 15.14
N GLN A 9 32.03 16.65 15.32
CA GLN A 9 31.93 17.76 16.28
C GLN A 9 30.81 18.73 15.89
N GLU A 10 30.67 19.08 14.61
CA GLU A 10 29.56 19.90 14.12
C GLU A 10 28.20 19.23 14.40
N MET A 11 28.07 17.93 14.11
CA MET A 11 26.87 17.14 14.43
C MET A 11 26.56 17.16 15.93
N LYS A 12 27.55 16.95 16.79
CA LYS A 12 27.40 17.02 18.25
C LYS A 12 26.84 18.38 18.66
N THR A 13 27.44 19.48 18.20
CA THR A 13 26.99 20.84 18.53
C THR A 13 25.55 21.10 18.09
N LEU A 14 25.13 20.60 16.92
CA LEU A 14 23.76 20.73 16.44
C LEU A 14 22.78 19.96 17.33
N LEU A 15 23.09 18.71 17.68
CA LEU A 15 22.25 17.88 18.56
C LEU A 15 22.08 18.51 19.95
N GLU A 16 23.17 19.02 20.52
CA GLU A 16 23.13 19.67 21.84
C GLU A 16 22.29 20.94 21.83
N LYS A 17 22.39 21.73 20.75
CA LYS A 17 21.57 22.93 20.56
C LYS A 17 20.08 22.60 20.41
N GLU A 18 19.74 21.53 19.70
CA GLU A 18 18.34 21.14 19.44
C GLU A 18 17.67 20.51 20.65
N HIS A 19 18.40 19.68 21.40
CA HIS A 19 17.83 18.90 22.50
C HIS A 19 18.12 19.46 23.89
N GLY A 20 19.00 20.47 24.01
CA GLY A 20 19.33 21.11 25.28
C GLY A 20 20.03 20.18 26.30
N ARG A 21 20.66 19.11 25.84
CA ARG A 21 21.44 18.16 26.66
C ARG A 21 22.79 17.89 26.01
N GLU A 22 23.75 17.44 26.79
CA GLU A 22 25.03 16.96 26.26
C GLU A 22 24.85 15.62 25.50
N PHE A 23 25.61 15.44 24.42
CA PHE A 23 25.70 14.20 23.67
C PHE A 23 27.12 13.64 23.74
N SER A 24 27.27 12.33 23.86
CA SER A 24 28.58 11.67 23.77
C SER A 24 29.12 11.71 22.34
N TRP A 25 30.46 11.60 22.20
CA TRP A 25 31.10 11.48 20.88
C TRP A 25 30.56 10.30 20.07
N LYS A 26 30.24 9.18 20.74
CA LYS A 26 29.64 8.01 20.11
C LYS A 26 28.25 8.31 19.56
N GLU A 27 27.37 8.93 20.34
CA GLU A 27 26.03 9.32 19.85
C GLU A 27 26.11 10.26 18.65
N ALA A 28 27.02 11.25 18.68
CA ALA A 28 27.23 12.16 17.57
C ALA A 28 27.78 11.44 16.32
N THR A 29 28.72 10.51 16.51
CA THR A 29 29.28 9.67 15.44
C THR A 29 28.20 8.81 14.79
N ASP A 30 27.45 8.04 15.59
CA ASP A 30 26.39 7.16 15.11
C ASP A 30 25.33 7.97 14.34
N THR A 31 24.95 9.15 14.84
CA THR A 31 24.01 10.05 14.17
C THR A 31 24.56 10.57 12.84
N ALA A 32 25.83 10.98 12.81
CA ALA A 32 26.46 11.48 11.58
C ALA A 32 26.50 10.40 10.49
N TYR A 33 26.90 9.17 10.82
CA TYR A 33 26.91 8.05 9.88
C TYR A 33 25.51 7.64 9.43
N ASN A 34 24.52 7.66 10.33
CA ASN A 34 23.13 7.36 9.97
C ASN A 34 22.56 8.40 9.00
N LEU A 35 22.79 9.70 9.25
CA LEU A 35 22.34 10.76 8.34
C LEU A 35 23.00 10.65 6.98
N ALA A 36 24.31 10.44 6.97
CA ALA A 36 25.10 10.22 5.76
C ALA A 36 24.57 9.04 4.93
N GLY A 37 24.38 7.88 5.56
CA GLY A 37 23.85 6.69 4.88
C GLY A 37 22.43 6.89 4.39
N PHE A 38 21.58 7.60 5.15
CA PHE A 38 20.24 7.96 4.69
C PHE A 38 20.28 8.88 3.47
N ALA A 39 21.15 9.89 3.48
CA ALA A 39 21.33 10.79 2.33
C ALA A 39 21.80 10.04 1.08
N GLU A 40 22.70 9.05 1.22
CA GLU A 40 23.14 8.18 0.13
C GLU A 40 21.97 7.39 -0.46
N ILE A 41 21.16 6.71 0.37
CA ILE A 41 19.98 5.96 -0.07
C ILE A 41 18.98 6.85 -0.82
N VAL A 42 18.73 8.06 -0.31
CA VAL A 42 17.82 9.02 -0.94
C VAL A 42 18.38 9.50 -2.28
N TYR A 43 19.69 9.76 -2.35
CA TYR A 43 20.36 10.19 -3.58
C TYR A 43 20.32 9.10 -4.65
N GLU A 44 20.63 7.85 -4.31
CA GLU A 44 20.52 6.70 -5.21
C GLU A 44 19.09 6.50 -5.71
N SER A 45 18.11 6.60 -4.81
CA SER A 45 16.68 6.51 -5.16
C SER A 45 16.28 7.62 -6.14
N TRP A 46 16.79 8.84 -5.94
CA TRP A 46 16.54 9.96 -6.84
C TRP A 46 17.19 9.76 -8.22
N GLN A 47 18.43 9.26 -8.26
CA GLN A 47 19.11 8.92 -9.51
C GLN A 47 18.31 7.87 -10.31
N GLU A 48 17.83 6.83 -9.66
CA GLU A 48 16.99 5.82 -10.29
C GLU A 48 15.66 6.37 -10.80
N GLU A 49 15.01 7.24 -10.04
CA GLU A 49 13.78 7.91 -10.50
C GLU A 49 14.05 8.83 -11.71
N ARG A 50 15.17 9.55 -11.73
CA ARG A 50 15.59 10.37 -12.88
C ARG A 50 15.87 9.50 -14.10
N ARG A 51 16.57 8.37 -13.92
CA ARG A 51 16.82 7.39 -14.98
C ARG A 51 15.52 6.86 -15.57
N ARG A 52 14.55 6.50 -14.72
CA ARG A 52 13.22 6.01 -15.15
C ARG A 52 12.44 7.07 -15.90
N LYS A 53 12.45 8.33 -15.44
CA LYS A 53 11.80 9.46 -16.12
C LYS A 53 12.36 9.66 -17.53
N ARG A 54 13.69 9.70 -17.69
CA ARG A 54 14.34 9.80 -19.00
C ARG A 54 13.98 8.62 -19.90
N LYS A 55 14.06 7.38 -19.39
CA LYS A 55 13.64 6.19 -20.16
C LYS A 55 12.17 6.25 -20.58
N LEU A 56 11.29 6.85 -19.78
CA LEU A 56 9.87 7.02 -20.11
C LEU A 56 9.65 8.10 -21.19
N GLU A 57 10.47 9.15 -21.23
CA GLU A 57 10.48 10.12 -22.33
C GLU A 57 10.86 9.46 -23.66
N GLU A 58 11.88 8.60 -23.63
CA GLU A 58 12.30 7.78 -24.80
C GLU A 58 11.27 6.69 -25.16
N ASN A 59 10.56 6.16 -24.17
CA ASN A 59 9.60 5.05 -24.30
C ASN A 59 8.24 5.43 -23.70
N PRO A 60 7.45 6.31 -24.35
CA PRO A 60 6.24 6.88 -23.76
C PRO A 60 5.11 5.88 -23.48
N LYS A 61 5.18 4.68 -24.07
CA LYS A 61 4.25 3.57 -23.80
C LYS A 61 4.64 2.74 -22.58
N GLY A 62 5.84 2.96 -22.02
CA GLY A 62 6.43 2.17 -20.96
C GLY A 62 7.54 1.24 -21.44
N PHE A 63 8.23 0.63 -20.49
CA PHE A 63 9.37 -0.26 -20.69
C PHE A 63 9.50 -1.26 -19.53
N VAL A 64 10.29 -2.32 -19.74
CA VAL A 64 10.64 -3.30 -18.72
C VAL A 64 11.74 -2.71 -17.82
N LEU A 65 11.57 -2.76 -16.50
CA LEU A 65 12.62 -2.36 -15.55
C LEU A 65 13.69 -3.44 -15.45
N ASP A 66 14.93 -2.98 -15.34
CA ASP A 66 16.08 -3.80 -15.03
C ASP A 66 15.97 -4.33 -13.59
N GLY A 67 16.20 -5.64 -13.39
CA GLY A 67 16.22 -6.29 -12.07
C GLY A 67 15.06 -7.24 -11.79
N VAL A 68 14.98 -7.72 -10.55
CA VAL A 68 13.96 -8.65 -10.03
C VAL A 68 13.42 -8.14 -8.70
N GLY A 69 12.27 -8.67 -8.25
CA GLY A 69 11.75 -8.38 -6.91
C GLY A 69 10.89 -7.12 -6.79
N TYR A 70 10.53 -6.47 -7.91
CA TYR A 70 9.53 -5.41 -7.88
C TYR A 70 8.15 -5.97 -7.54
N SER A 71 7.32 -5.19 -6.85
CA SER A 71 5.95 -5.57 -6.54
C SER A 71 4.98 -4.91 -7.51
N CYS A 72 4.14 -5.72 -8.18
CA CYS A 72 3.06 -5.20 -9.02
C CYS A 72 2.06 -4.42 -8.17
N PHE A 73 1.81 -3.16 -8.50
CA PHE A 73 0.92 -2.31 -7.71
C PHE A 73 -0.55 -2.75 -7.76
N ILE A 74 -0.93 -3.53 -8.79
CA ILE A 74 -2.30 -4.00 -9.00
C ILE A 74 -2.57 -5.34 -8.30
N CYS A 75 -1.72 -6.35 -8.49
CA CYS A 75 -1.97 -7.68 -7.91
C CYS A 75 -1.11 -8.01 -6.68
N GLY A 76 -0.09 -7.21 -6.38
CA GLY A 76 0.86 -7.47 -5.29
C GLY A 76 1.89 -8.57 -5.57
N TYR A 77 1.87 -9.20 -6.76
CA TYR A 77 2.83 -10.23 -7.13
C TYR A 77 4.24 -9.65 -7.27
N SER A 78 5.24 -10.38 -6.75
CA SER A 78 6.66 -10.07 -6.92
C SER A 78 7.11 -10.50 -8.31
N THR A 79 7.58 -9.57 -9.13
CA THR A 79 7.93 -9.81 -10.53
C THR A 79 9.31 -10.44 -10.65
N GLN A 80 9.44 -11.45 -11.52
CA GLN A 80 10.73 -11.96 -11.95
C GLN A 80 11.37 -11.03 -13.00
N LYS A 81 12.57 -11.41 -13.44
CA LYS A 81 13.27 -10.74 -14.53
C LYS A 81 12.37 -10.73 -15.77
N ASP A 82 12.27 -9.58 -16.44
CA ASP A 82 11.47 -9.38 -17.66
C ASP A 82 9.95 -9.57 -17.49
N GLU A 83 9.46 -9.77 -16.26
CA GLU A 83 8.02 -9.90 -15.95
C GLU A 83 7.40 -8.63 -15.35
N ASN A 84 8.12 -7.51 -15.41
CA ASN A 84 7.67 -6.23 -14.90
C ASN A 84 7.50 -5.22 -16.05
N TRP A 85 6.63 -4.24 -15.82
CA TRP A 85 6.36 -3.15 -16.75
C TRP A 85 6.21 -1.85 -15.99
N TYR A 86 6.91 -0.82 -16.43
CA TYR A 86 6.82 0.54 -15.91
C TYR A 86 6.35 1.50 -16.99
N ASP A 87 5.31 2.28 -16.69
CA ASP A 87 4.82 3.36 -17.53
C ASP A 87 4.45 4.57 -16.66
N LYS A 88 3.81 5.59 -17.25
CA LYS A 88 3.35 6.80 -16.53
C LYS A 88 2.39 6.54 -15.37
N TRP A 89 1.81 5.35 -15.26
CA TRP A 89 0.92 4.93 -14.19
C TRP A 89 1.64 4.14 -13.10
N GLY A 90 2.90 3.75 -13.28
CA GLY A 90 3.69 3.02 -12.30
C GLY A 90 3.90 1.55 -12.62
N ILE A 91 4.50 0.84 -11.67
CA ILE A 91 4.98 -0.54 -11.81
C ILE A 91 3.82 -1.54 -11.81
N LYS A 92 3.84 -2.44 -12.79
CA LYS A 92 2.91 -3.56 -12.96
C LYS A 92 3.68 -4.82 -13.32
N CYS A 93 3.10 -6.01 -13.09
CA CYS A 93 3.56 -7.21 -13.78
C CYS A 93 3.04 -7.23 -15.22
N THR A 94 3.70 -7.97 -16.10
CA THR A 94 3.31 -8.10 -17.52
C THR A 94 1.88 -8.63 -17.68
N ILE A 95 1.41 -9.54 -16.81
CA ILE A 95 0.02 -10.03 -16.82
C ILE A 95 -0.99 -8.91 -16.59
N CYS A 96 -0.73 -8.02 -15.62
CA CYS A 96 -1.56 -6.86 -15.35
C CYS A 96 -1.46 -5.82 -16.47
N GLN A 97 -0.28 -5.63 -17.06
CA GLN A 97 -0.12 -4.78 -18.24
C GLN A 97 -0.92 -5.30 -19.44
N ASP A 98 -0.91 -6.60 -19.70
CA ASP A 98 -1.67 -7.19 -20.79
C ASP A 98 -3.18 -7.02 -20.57
N SER A 99 -3.63 -7.09 -19.32
CA SER A 99 -5.03 -6.88 -18.96
C SER A 99 -5.46 -5.41 -19.17
N VAL A 100 -4.54 -4.47 -18.94
CA VAL A 100 -4.71 -3.06 -19.33
C VAL A 100 -4.79 -2.92 -20.85
N ASN A 101 -3.91 -3.57 -21.60
CA ASN A 101 -3.91 -3.55 -23.07
C ASN A 101 -5.21 -4.11 -23.65
N ARG A 102 -5.75 -5.18 -23.05
CA ARG A 102 -7.06 -5.78 -23.38
C ARG A 102 -8.27 -4.96 -22.87
N LYS A 103 -8.04 -3.86 -22.16
CA LYS A 103 -9.07 -2.99 -21.57
C LYS A 103 -9.96 -3.71 -20.53
N GLU A 104 -9.47 -4.80 -19.93
CA GLU A 104 -10.15 -5.50 -18.83
C GLU A 104 -10.20 -4.61 -17.58
N ILE A 105 -9.13 -3.85 -17.35
CA ILE A 105 -8.96 -2.91 -16.25
C ILE A 105 -8.33 -1.60 -16.73
N PRO A 106 -8.62 -0.45 -16.08
CA PRO A 106 -7.98 0.81 -16.43
C PRO A 106 -6.52 0.85 -15.97
N PRO A 107 -5.61 1.54 -16.69
CA PRO A 107 -4.21 1.64 -16.30
C PRO A 107 -3.98 2.43 -15.00
N SER A 108 -4.91 3.33 -14.66
CA SER A 108 -4.83 4.20 -13.48
C SER A 108 -4.80 3.43 -12.15
N LEU A 109 -5.17 2.15 -12.13
CA LEU A 109 -5.09 1.30 -10.94
C LEU A 109 -3.67 1.12 -10.43
N ALA A 110 -2.67 1.22 -11.31
CA ALA A 110 -1.26 1.14 -10.93
C ALA A 110 -0.74 2.39 -10.20
N LYS A 111 -1.55 3.46 -10.15
CA LYS A 111 -1.21 4.73 -9.50
C LYS A 111 -2.10 5.04 -8.30
N ASN A 112 -3.39 4.72 -8.38
CA ASN A 112 -4.36 5.04 -7.34
C ASN A 112 -4.96 3.75 -6.74
N LYS A 113 -4.43 3.34 -5.58
CA LYS A 113 -4.92 2.17 -4.84
C LYS A 113 -6.21 2.45 -4.06
N GLU A 114 -6.56 3.73 -3.87
CA GLU A 114 -7.76 4.14 -3.14
C GLU A 114 -9.03 4.05 -3.99
N SER A 115 -8.92 3.93 -5.32
CA SER A 115 -10.08 3.90 -6.21
C SER A 115 -10.71 2.52 -6.42
N TRP A 116 -10.18 1.48 -5.80
CA TRP A 116 -10.61 0.09 -6.02
C TRP A 116 -10.22 -0.81 -4.86
N TYR A 117 -11.02 -1.85 -4.58
CA TYR A 117 -10.72 -2.88 -3.58
C TYR A 117 -10.14 -4.12 -4.23
N SER A 118 -9.10 -4.68 -3.62
CA SER A 118 -8.71 -6.07 -3.83
C SER A 118 -9.63 -7.01 -3.05
N LYS A 119 -9.55 -8.31 -3.33
CA LYS A 119 -10.21 -9.33 -2.49
C LYS A 119 -9.75 -9.25 -1.03
N TYR A 120 -8.44 -9.02 -0.80
CA TYR A 120 -7.89 -8.87 0.55
C TYR A 120 -8.48 -7.64 1.25
N ASP A 121 -8.61 -6.52 0.54
CA ASP A 121 -9.18 -5.30 1.11
C ASP A 121 -10.64 -5.52 1.53
N LEU A 122 -11.44 -6.26 0.73
CA LEU A 122 -12.82 -6.59 1.09
C LEU A 122 -12.89 -7.51 2.31
N GLU A 123 -11.96 -8.47 2.41
CA GLU A 123 -11.90 -9.35 3.58
C GLU A 123 -11.49 -8.59 4.84
N SER A 124 -10.45 -7.76 4.78
CA SER A 124 -9.98 -6.99 5.95
C SER A 124 -10.95 -5.89 6.37
N SER A 125 -11.61 -5.23 5.41
CA SER A 125 -12.50 -4.11 5.69
C SER A 125 -13.90 -4.56 6.13
N PHE A 126 -14.41 -5.68 5.62
CA PHE A 126 -15.81 -6.07 5.85
C PHE A 126 -15.97 -7.48 6.42
N ASN A 127 -14.86 -8.14 6.79
CA ASN A 127 -14.84 -9.54 7.21
C ASN A 127 -15.50 -10.49 6.18
N LEU A 128 -15.42 -10.14 4.89
CA LEU A 128 -16.05 -10.90 3.81
C LEU A 128 -15.21 -12.10 3.40
N LYS A 129 -15.66 -13.29 3.79
CA LYS A 129 -15.00 -14.54 3.41
C LYS A 129 -15.14 -14.86 1.93
N SER A 130 -14.12 -15.54 1.40
CA SER A 130 -14.02 -15.92 -0.01
C SER A 130 -15.28 -16.57 -0.62
N PRO A 131 -15.98 -17.50 0.05
CA PRO A 131 -17.21 -18.09 -0.50
C PRO A 131 -18.34 -17.06 -0.68
N THR A 132 -18.52 -16.19 0.31
CA THR A 132 -19.51 -15.11 0.28
C THR A 132 -19.21 -14.14 -0.85
N LEU A 133 -17.95 -13.72 -0.98
CA LEU A 133 -17.53 -12.82 -2.07
C LEU A 133 -17.81 -13.43 -3.45
N ARG A 134 -17.48 -14.72 -3.66
CA ARG A 134 -17.81 -15.41 -4.92
C ARG A 134 -19.31 -15.45 -5.18
N ALA A 135 -20.12 -15.71 -4.15
CA ALA A 135 -21.57 -15.70 -4.27
C ALA A 135 -22.11 -14.31 -4.62
N TRP A 136 -21.56 -13.24 -4.02
CA TRP A 136 -21.95 -11.86 -4.32
C TRP A 136 -21.61 -11.47 -5.75
N VAL A 137 -20.43 -11.85 -6.25
CA VAL A 137 -20.05 -11.64 -7.66
C VAL A 137 -20.98 -12.41 -8.59
N LYS A 138 -21.26 -13.69 -8.30
CA LYS A 138 -22.16 -14.52 -9.11
C LYS A 138 -23.58 -13.95 -9.17
N ARG A 139 -24.07 -13.36 -8.07
CA ARG A 139 -25.40 -12.74 -7.96
C ARG A 139 -25.45 -11.31 -8.50
N GLY A 140 -24.33 -10.74 -8.94
CA GLY A 140 -24.26 -9.35 -9.39
C GLY A 140 -24.36 -8.29 -8.28
N ILE A 141 -24.25 -8.70 -7.02
CA ILE A 141 -24.25 -7.78 -5.85
C ILE A 141 -22.97 -6.93 -5.86
N LEU A 142 -21.83 -7.54 -6.19
CA LEU A 142 -20.58 -6.84 -6.43
C LEU A 142 -20.11 -7.05 -7.86
N LYS A 143 -19.78 -5.95 -8.53
CA LYS A 143 -19.21 -5.95 -9.87
C LYS A 143 -17.69 -6.07 -9.80
N ALA A 144 -17.19 -7.23 -10.20
CA ALA A 144 -15.76 -7.50 -10.33
C ALA A 144 -15.26 -7.22 -11.74
N ARG A 145 -14.03 -6.69 -11.85
CA ARG A 145 -13.21 -6.72 -13.06
C ARG A 145 -12.20 -7.85 -12.92
N THR A 146 -12.15 -8.74 -13.90
CA THR A 146 -11.24 -9.88 -13.91
C THR A 146 -10.00 -9.52 -14.70
N VAL A 147 -8.84 -9.65 -14.06
CA VAL A 147 -7.54 -9.68 -14.71
C VAL A 147 -7.30 -11.12 -15.15
N THR A 148 -7.18 -11.37 -16.44
CA THR A 148 -7.02 -12.75 -16.97
C THR A 148 -5.54 -13.12 -17.12
N TYR A 149 -5.21 -14.38 -16.85
CA TYR A 149 -3.83 -14.88 -17.02
C TYR A 149 -3.58 -15.14 -18.51
N LYS A 150 -2.89 -14.21 -19.18
CA LYS A 150 -2.62 -14.28 -20.63
C LYS A 150 -3.91 -14.51 -21.47
N GLY A 151 -5.02 -13.87 -21.09
CA GLY A 151 -6.31 -14.01 -21.77
C GLY A 151 -7.14 -15.23 -21.34
N LYS A 152 -6.65 -16.06 -20.41
CA LYS A 152 -7.33 -17.27 -19.94
C LYS A 152 -7.42 -17.30 -18.42
N GLY A 153 -8.53 -17.82 -17.89
CA GLY A 153 -8.72 -17.97 -16.44
C GLY A 153 -8.68 -16.66 -15.65
N VAL A 154 -8.73 -16.79 -14.33
CA VAL A 154 -8.72 -15.65 -13.40
C VAL A 154 -7.32 -15.56 -12.77
N TYR A 155 -6.63 -14.45 -13.00
CA TYR A 155 -5.38 -14.13 -12.29
C TYR A 155 -5.67 -13.38 -10.99
N THR A 156 -6.45 -12.30 -11.07
CA THR A 156 -6.98 -11.59 -9.90
C THR A 156 -8.30 -10.89 -10.21
N GLN A 157 -9.03 -10.51 -9.17
CA GLN A 157 -10.26 -9.74 -9.29
C GLN A 157 -10.10 -8.38 -8.60
N ILE A 158 -10.58 -7.35 -9.27
CA ILE A 158 -10.50 -5.96 -8.86
C ILE A 158 -11.93 -5.40 -8.77
N PHE A 159 -12.24 -4.71 -7.69
CA PHE A 159 -13.56 -4.14 -7.44
C PHE A 159 -13.45 -2.61 -7.48
N LEU A 160 -13.70 -2.01 -8.64
CA LEU A 160 -13.62 -0.56 -8.78
C LEU A 160 -14.75 0.10 -7.97
N ILE A 161 -14.42 1.12 -7.19
CA ILE A 161 -15.42 1.86 -6.40
C ILE A 161 -16.45 2.49 -7.35
N ARG A 162 -16.00 3.08 -8.46
CA ARG A 162 -16.90 3.66 -9.47
C ARG A 162 -17.91 2.66 -10.08
N ASP A 163 -17.51 1.39 -10.19
CA ASP A 163 -18.36 0.32 -10.73
C ASP A 163 -19.35 -0.20 -9.68
N ASN A 164 -19.14 0.16 -8.41
CA ASN A 164 -19.85 -0.29 -7.22
C ASN A 164 -20.23 0.91 -6.32
N LYS A 165 -20.50 2.09 -6.89
CA LYS A 165 -20.57 3.37 -6.15
C LYS A 165 -21.57 3.39 -4.98
N ASP A 166 -22.69 2.68 -5.12
CA ASP A 166 -23.73 2.61 -4.09
C ASP A 166 -23.48 1.43 -3.12
N MET A 167 -22.55 0.54 -3.45
CA MET A 167 -22.23 -0.66 -2.68
C MET A 167 -21.00 -0.44 -1.81
N LEU A 168 -19.88 0.01 -2.39
CA LEU A 168 -18.60 0.10 -1.71
C LEU A 168 -18.30 1.55 -1.27
N PRO A 169 -17.99 1.79 0.01
CA PRO A 169 -17.55 3.09 0.46
C PRO A 169 -16.12 3.41 -0.04
N PRO A 170 -15.73 4.69 -0.04
CA PRO A 170 -14.32 5.10 -0.06
C PRO A 170 -13.46 4.33 0.95
N LYS A 171 -12.21 4.03 0.60
CA LYS A 171 -11.33 3.19 1.44
C LYS A 171 -10.96 3.83 2.77
N ASP A 172 -10.80 5.14 2.78
CA ASP A 172 -10.51 5.94 3.98
C ASP A 172 -11.56 5.76 5.08
N MET A 173 -12.83 5.55 4.72
CA MET A 173 -13.89 5.26 5.71
C MET A 173 -13.70 3.91 6.41
N VAL A 174 -12.96 2.96 5.83
CA VAL A 174 -12.87 1.59 6.34
C VAL A 174 -11.43 1.17 6.69
N LYS A 175 -10.55 2.15 6.93
CA LYS A 175 -9.16 1.89 7.33
C LYS A 175 -9.09 1.38 8.77
N GLY A 176 -8.32 0.31 8.97
CA GLY A 176 -8.00 -0.18 10.31
C GLY A 176 -7.23 0.86 11.13
N HIS A 177 -7.37 0.78 12.45
CA HIS A 177 -6.67 1.65 13.39
C HIS A 177 -5.57 0.86 14.10
N SER A 178 -4.41 1.49 14.25
CA SER A 178 -3.34 0.98 15.11
C SER A 178 -3.65 1.38 16.56
N VAL A 179 -3.76 0.38 17.44
CA VAL A 179 -4.00 0.57 18.87
C VAL A 179 -2.77 0.14 19.63
N LYS A 180 -2.41 0.89 20.66
CA LYS A 180 -1.34 0.54 21.58
C LYS A 180 -1.85 -0.52 22.57
N GLU A 181 -1.10 -1.61 22.71
CA GLU A 181 -1.33 -2.66 23.70
C GLU A 181 -0.30 -2.55 24.83
N ASP A 182 -0.79 -2.59 26.07
CA ASP A 182 0.06 -2.81 27.24
C ASP A 182 0.12 -4.30 27.54
N ARG A 183 1.33 -4.87 27.48
CA ARG A 183 1.58 -6.29 27.77
C ARG A 183 2.32 -6.51 29.10
N GLY A 184 2.48 -5.46 29.91
CA GLY A 184 3.16 -5.53 31.20
C GLY A 184 4.68 -5.72 31.14
N ASP A 185 5.30 -5.63 29.95
CA ASP A 185 6.74 -5.78 29.73
C ASP A 185 7.48 -4.43 29.59
N GLY A 186 6.77 -3.32 29.78
CA GLY A 186 7.30 -1.96 29.61
C GLY A 186 7.60 -1.58 28.16
N LYS A 187 7.25 -2.40 27.16
CA LYS A 187 7.41 -2.10 25.73
C LYS A 187 6.10 -1.65 25.12
N ASN A 188 6.20 -0.78 24.11
CA ASN A 188 5.05 -0.36 23.32
C ASN A 188 4.74 -1.41 22.26
N TRP A 189 3.66 -2.17 22.45
CA TRP A 189 3.12 -3.05 21.43
C TRP A 189 2.00 -2.33 20.68
N TYR A 190 1.87 -2.63 19.38
CA TYR A 190 0.78 -2.10 18.57
C TYR A 190 0.10 -3.22 17.80
N SER A 191 -1.22 -3.21 17.78
CA SER A 191 -2.03 -4.11 16.99
C SER A 191 -2.94 -3.33 16.05
N MET A 192 -3.30 -3.95 14.93
CA MET A 192 -4.19 -3.37 13.94
C MET A 192 -5.61 -3.90 14.18
N HIS A 193 -6.54 -3.02 14.47
CA HIS A 193 -7.94 -3.35 14.67
C HIS A 193 -8.80 -2.87 13.49
N PRO A 194 -9.86 -3.62 13.12
CA PRO A 194 -10.82 -3.17 12.11
C PRO A 194 -11.52 -1.87 12.50
N TRP A 195 -11.88 -1.06 11.52
CA TRP A 195 -12.54 0.24 11.71
C TRP A 195 -13.85 0.14 12.52
N TYR A 196 -14.61 -0.95 12.36
CA TYR A 196 -15.89 -1.18 13.03
C TYR A 196 -15.77 -1.48 14.53
N HIS A 197 -14.56 -1.48 15.11
CA HIS A 197 -14.35 -1.49 16.56
C HIS A 197 -14.47 -0.10 17.19
N PHE A 198 -14.39 0.98 16.38
CA PHE A 198 -14.27 2.36 16.87
C PHE A 198 -15.47 3.23 16.54
N VAL A 199 -16.35 2.77 15.65
CA VAL A 199 -17.53 3.50 15.18
C VAL A 199 -18.69 2.53 15.00
N ASP A 200 -19.93 3.01 15.14
CA ASP A 200 -21.11 2.23 14.77
C ASP A 200 -21.14 2.03 13.24
N PRO A 201 -21.01 0.79 12.74
CA PRO A 201 -21.01 0.52 11.30
C PRO A 201 -22.26 1.01 10.56
N ARG A 202 -23.43 1.00 11.22
CA ARG A 202 -24.70 1.36 10.60
C ARG A 202 -24.80 2.87 10.32
N GLU A 203 -24.34 3.68 11.28
CA GLU A 203 -24.28 5.13 11.10
C GLU A 203 -23.08 5.53 10.22
N HIS A 204 -21.92 4.90 10.42
CA HIS A 204 -20.70 5.25 9.71
C HIS A 204 -20.75 4.95 8.20
N LEU A 205 -21.37 3.83 7.80
CA LEU A 205 -21.55 3.47 6.38
C LEU A 205 -22.97 3.77 5.86
N LYS A 206 -23.71 4.65 6.52
CA LYS A 206 -25.06 5.03 6.11
C LYS A 206 -25.08 5.50 4.65
N GLY A 207 -25.97 4.90 3.87
CA GLY A 207 -26.10 5.17 2.42
C GLY A 207 -25.36 4.19 1.52
N TYR A 208 -24.49 3.32 2.05
CA TYR A 208 -23.88 2.23 1.29
C TYR A 208 -24.62 0.91 1.48
N LYS A 209 -25.06 0.32 0.36
CA LYS A 209 -25.86 -0.91 0.31
C LYS A 209 -25.10 -2.15 0.78
N ILE A 210 -23.78 -2.10 0.97
CA ILE A 210 -23.04 -3.23 1.56
C ILE A 210 -23.58 -3.61 2.94
N LEU A 211 -24.08 -2.64 3.72
CA LEU A 211 -24.66 -2.88 5.04
C LEU A 211 -25.84 -3.87 4.99
N ASP A 212 -26.66 -3.82 3.94
CA ASP A 212 -27.83 -4.69 3.77
C ASP A 212 -27.45 -6.18 3.63
N TYR A 213 -26.18 -6.46 3.31
CA TYR A 213 -25.68 -7.81 3.09
C TYR A 213 -24.71 -8.28 4.18
N LEU A 214 -24.28 -7.40 5.09
CA LEU A 214 -23.41 -7.77 6.20
C LEU A 214 -24.24 -8.35 7.35
N LYS A 215 -23.67 -9.36 8.02
CA LYS A 215 -24.23 -9.93 9.23
C LYS A 215 -23.52 -9.31 10.42
N PHE A 216 -24.30 -8.69 11.31
CA PHE A 216 -23.81 -8.17 12.57
C PHE A 216 -24.02 -9.22 13.65
N THR A 217 -22.95 -9.61 14.32
CA THR A 217 -23.01 -10.33 15.58
C THR A 217 -22.88 -9.29 16.69
N GLU A 218 -23.76 -9.32 17.68
CA GLU A 218 -23.53 -8.56 18.90
C GLU A 218 -22.25 -9.09 19.55
N GLY A 219 -21.18 -8.30 19.53
CA GLY A 219 -19.98 -8.60 20.30
C GLY A 219 -20.27 -8.36 21.77
N GLU A 220 -19.77 -9.24 22.65
CA GLU A 220 -19.71 -8.98 24.09
C GLU A 220 -19.11 -7.58 24.29
N ARG A 221 -19.93 -6.65 24.80
CA ARG A 221 -19.40 -5.40 25.35
C ARG A 221 -18.49 -5.82 26.49
N LYS A 222 -17.18 -5.75 26.27
CA LYS A 222 -16.23 -5.74 27.38
C LYS A 222 -16.48 -4.44 28.12
N GLU A 223 -17.23 -4.55 29.22
CA GLU A 223 -17.35 -3.52 30.26
C GLU A 223 -15.98 -3.14 30.81
#